data_AF-A0A937SHI8-F1
#
_entry.id   AF-A0A937SHI8-F1
#
_cell.length_a   1.000
_cell.length_b   1.000
_cell.length_c   1.000
_cell.angle_alpha   90.00
_cell.angle_beta   90.00
_cell.angle_gamma   90.00
#
_symmetry.space_group_name_H-M   'P 1'
#
loop_
_entity.id
_entity.type
_entity.pdbx_description
1 polymer ?
#
loop_
_entity_poly.entity_id
_entity_poly.type
_entity_poly.pdbx_seq_one_letter_code
_entity_poly.pdbx_strand_id
1 'polypeptide(L)'
;MGDNKIIFEKEVAETLGIEAAIILELYKAKEFDDSLSEKDLFNQIAAECSFINSKILASNFEKLKKVKLIKFDSNQNKQSNEGNFDLKTPNKNDTNSKIKISQTWIPSKETIEVLELGGISINFAKSKLKEFKIYWTERNQARDNWNILFLDYIRREWATENSSNKGMPYCMHKNWVPNEDVFAVLNLSQITKESALNYLKEFIIYWEENGTALKSWNSKFIEHVKRKELTSTNKNGKENIRNNEPGKFSKGFTERKRDQSWAKEFKF
;
A
#
# COMPACT_ATOMS: atom_id res chain seq x y z
N MET A 1 -43.16 -21.09 -52.17
CA MET A 1 -42.59 -21.93 -51.10
C MET A 1 -41.22 -21.35 -50.82
N GLY A 2 -41.14 -20.50 -49.79
CA GLY A 2 -39.90 -19.80 -49.45
C GLY A 2 -39.01 -20.74 -48.65
N ASP A 3 -37.73 -20.75 -48.98
CA ASP A 3 -36.70 -21.59 -48.36
C ASP A 3 -36.48 -21.18 -46.90
N ASN A 4 -37.27 -21.73 -45.97
CA ASN A 4 -37.02 -21.63 -44.53
C ASN A 4 -35.84 -22.54 -44.15
N LYS A 5 -34.65 -22.22 -44.65
CA LYS A 5 -33.42 -22.93 -44.35
C LYS A 5 -32.79 -22.31 -43.11
N ILE A 6 -32.74 -23.07 -42.02
CA ILE A 6 -32.01 -22.69 -40.81
C ILE A 6 -30.54 -23.08 -41.02
N ILE A 7 -29.66 -22.09 -41.03
CA ILE A 7 -28.21 -22.28 -41.13
C ILE A 7 -27.63 -21.90 -39.78
N PHE A 8 -26.97 -22.83 -39.11
CA PHE A 8 -26.32 -22.58 -37.83
C PHE A 8 -24.84 -22.99 -37.89
N GLU A 9 -24.04 -22.39 -37.02
CA GLU A 9 -22.61 -22.69 -36.91
C GLU A 9 -22.38 -24.10 -36.36
N LYS A 10 -21.48 -24.84 -37.01
CA LYS A 10 -21.14 -26.22 -36.63
C LYS A 10 -20.61 -26.30 -35.18
N GLU A 11 -19.80 -25.33 -34.78
CA GLU A 11 -19.19 -25.27 -33.45
C GLU A 11 -20.23 -25.10 -32.33
N VAL A 12 -21.30 -24.34 -32.60
CA VAL A 12 -22.41 -24.14 -31.65
C VAL A 12 -23.21 -25.42 -31.46
N ALA A 13 -23.44 -26.18 -32.53
CA ALA A 13 -24.14 -27.46 -32.45
C ALA A 13 -23.32 -28.55 -31.75
N GLU A 14 -21.99 -28.57 -31.93
CA GLU A 14 -21.10 -29.51 -31.24
C GLU A 14 -21.01 -29.23 -29.73
N THR A 15 -21.09 -27.96 -29.32
CA THR A 15 -20.94 -27.55 -27.92
C THR A 15 -22.24 -27.56 -27.13
N LEU A 16 -23.35 -27.10 -27.72
CA LEU A 16 -24.64 -26.91 -27.04
C LEU A 16 -25.71 -27.92 -27.48
N GLY A 17 -25.50 -28.61 -28.60
CA GLY A 17 -26.47 -29.50 -29.23
C GLY A 17 -27.22 -28.86 -30.39
N ILE A 18 -27.69 -29.69 -31.33
CA ILE A 18 -28.33 -29.26 -32.57
C ILE A 18 -29.61 -28.47 -32.29
N GLU A 19 -30.42 -28.94 -31.34
CA GLU A 19 -31.69 -28.29 -30.98
C GLU A 19 -31.46 -26.93 -30.34
N ALA A 20 -30.39 -26.77 -29.53
CA ALA A 20 -30.04 -25.49 -28.92
C ALA A 20 -29.49 -24.50 -29.96
N ALA A 21 -28.67 -24.99 -30.91
CA ALA A 21 -28.14 -24.18 -32.01
C ALA A 21 -29.27 -23.64 -32.91
N ILE A 22 -30.28 -24.46 -33.21
CA ILE A 22 -31.46 -24.04 -33.98
C ILE A 22 -32.25 -22.95 -33.24
N ILE A 23 -32.48 -23.10 -31.93
CA ILE A 23 -33.20 -22.10 -31.12
C ILE A 23 -32.44 -20.78 -31.06
N LEU A 24 -31.12 -20.83 -30.89
CA LEU A 24 -30.26 -19.65 -30.84
C LEU A 24 -30.25 -18.92 -32.18
N GLU A 25 -30.24 -19.64 -33.29
CA GLU A 25 -30.29 -19.03 -34.61
C GLU A 25 -31.64 -18.38 -34.87
N LEU A 26 -32.75 -19.01 -34.48
CA LEU A 26 -34.08 -18.40 -34.57
C LEU A 26 -34.20 -17.17 -33.66
N TYR A 27 -33.54 -17.18 -32.51
CA TYR A 27 -33.44 -16.02 -31.63
C TYR A 27 -32.66 -14.88 -32.29
N LYS A 28 -31.51 -15.16 -32.93
CA LYS A 28 -30.71 -14.16 -33.66
C LYS A 28 -31.43 -13.62 -34.89
N ALA A 29 -32.04 -14.50 -35.69
CA ALA A 29 -32.68 -14.15 -36.95
C ALA A 29 -33.90 -13.24 -36.79
N LYS A 30 -34.53 -13.22 -35.61
CA LYS A 30 -35.68 -12.36 -35.33
C LYS A 30 -35.32 -10.96 -34.81
N GLU A 31 -34.02 -10.59 -34.73
CA GLU A 31 -33.52 -9.28 -34.23
C GLU A 31 -34.48 -8.65 -33.22
N PHE A 32 -34.66 -9.33 -32.08
CA PHE A 32 -35.72 -8.92 -31.17
C PHE A 32 -35.31 -7.68 -30.40
N ASP A 33 -36.07 -6.61 -30.66
CA ASP A 33 -36.22 -5.41 -29.85
C ASP A 33 -36.40 -5.80 -28.37
N ASP A 34 -35.66 -5.14 -27.47
CA ASP A 34 -35.40 -5.47 -26.06
C ASP A 34 -36.65 -5.52 -25.13
N SER A 35 -37.86 -5.67 -25.67
CA SER A 35 -39.13 -5.51 -24.95
C SER A 35 -40.07 -6.73 -24.92
N LEU A 36 -39.78 -7.86 -25.58
CA LEU A 36 -40.70 -9.01 -25.55
C LEU A 36 -40.54 -9.94 -24.34
N SER A 37 -41.69 -10.27 -23.74
CA SER A 37 -41.84 -11.15 -22.58
C SER A 37 -41.35 -12.58 -22.87
N GLU A 38 -40.64 -13.17 -21.90
CA GLU A 38 -40.06 -14.54 -21.92
C GLU A 38 -41.08 -15.61 -22.38
N LYS A 39 -42.36 -15.44 -22.05
CA LYS A 39 -43.43 -16.38 -22.42
C LYS A 39 -43.86 -16.25 -23.88
N ASP A 40 -43.83 -15.05 -24.45
CA ASP A 40 -44.26 -14.82 -25.82
C ASP A 40 -43.22 -15.36 -26.81
N LEU A 41 -41.94 -15.23 -26.50
CA LEU A 41 -40.86 -15.85 -27.29
C LEU A 41 -40.89 -17.37 -27.22
N PHE A 42 -41.15 -17.94 -26.04
CA PHE A 42 -41.29 -19.39 -25.92
C PHE A 42 -42.45 -19.90 -26.79
N ASN A 43 -43.58 -19.19 -26.80
CA ASN A 43 -44.73 -19.55 -27.64
C ASN A 43 -44.45 -19.36 -29.14
N GLN A 44 -43.72 -18.31 -29.52
CA GLN A 44 -43.34 -18.07 -30.91
C GLN A 44 -42.31 -19.09 -31.42
N ILE A 45 -41.32 -19.44 -30.61
CA ILE A 45 -40.34 -20.48 -30.93
C ILE A 45 -41.04 -21.84 -30.98
N ALA A 46 -41.98 -22.12 -30.07
CA ALA A 46 -42.76 -23.36 -30.08
C ALA A 46 -43.66 -23.48 -31.33
N ALA A 47 -44.21 -22.37 -31.83
CA ALA A 47 -45.01 -22.35 -33.05
C ALA A 47 -44.15 -22.64 -34.29
N GLU A 48 -42.95 -22.06 -34.37
CA GLU A 48 -42.02 -22.29 -35.48
C GLU A 48 -41.34 -23.68 -35.39
N CYS A 49 -41.10 -24.17 -34.17
CA CYS A 49 -40.47 -25.45 -33.88
C CYS A 49 -41.50 -26.53 -33.53
N SER A 50 -42.55 -26.69 -34.34
CA SER A 50 -43.55 -27.77 -34.16
C SER A 50 -42.96 -29.19 -34.24
N PHE A 51 -41.71 -29.31 -34.72
CA PHE A 51 -40.94 -30.55 -34.79
C PHE A 51 -40.09 -30.84 -33.53
N ILE A 52 -39.93 -29.89 -32.61
CA ILE A 52 -39.17 -30.08 -31.35
C ILE A 52 -40.16 -30.33 -30.21
N ASN A 53 -39.88 -31.36 -29.40
CA ASN A 53 -40.69 -31.64 -28.22
C ASN A 53 -40.63 -30.47 -27.22
N SER A 54 -41.78 -30.01 -26.73
CA SER A 54 -41.91 -28.88 -25.80
C SER A 54 -41.07 -29.02 -24.53
N LYS A 55 -40.85 -30.25 -24.04
CA LYS A 55 -39.96 -30.52 -22.89
C LYS A 55 -38.49 -30.28 -23.21
N ILE A 56 -38.06 -30.69 -24.41
CA ILE A 56 -36.68 -30.51 -24.88
C ILE A 56 -36.44 -29.04 -25.16
N LEU A 57 -37.42 -28.36 -25.78
CA LEU A 57 -37.40 -26.93 -26.02
C LEU A 57 -37.20 -26.13 -24.73
N ALA A 58 -37.99 -26.41 -23.68
CA ALA A 58 -37.86 -25.75 -22.39
C ALA A 58 -36.48 -26.00 -21.75
N SER A 59 -35.99 -27.25 -21.79
CA SER A 59 -34.67 -27.58 -21.22
C SER A 59 -33.52 -26.87 -21.94
N ASN A 60 -33.61 -26.72 -23.26
CA ASN A 60 -32.58 -26.06 -24.05
C ASN A 60 -32.69 -24.53 -23.96
N PHE A 61 -33.90 -23.99 -23.84
CA PHE A 61 -34.10 -22.57 -23.56
C PHE A 61 -33.49 -22.16 -22.21
N GLU A 62 -33.66 -22.98 -21.17
CA GLU A 62 -32.99 -22.83 -19.87
C GLU A 62 -31.47 -22.92 -19.98
N LYS A 63 -30.94 -23.87 -20.78
CA LYS A 63 -29.49 -23.95 -21.05
C LYS A 63 -28.97 -22.68 -21.73
N LEU A 64 -29.67 -22.18 -22.75
CA LEU A 64 -29.28 -20.96 -23.46
C LEU A 64 -29.34 -19.72 -22.56
N LYS A 65 -30.34 -19.66 -21.67
CA LYS A 65 -30.42 -18.66 -20.59
C LYS A 65 -29.22 -18.74 -19.64
N LYS A 66 -28.87 -19.95 -19.20
CA LYS A 66 -27.71 -20.18 -18.31
C LYS A 66 -26.38 -19.79 -18.97
N VAL A 67 -26.25 -20.02 -20.28
CA VAL A 67 -25.06 -19.65 -21.07
C VAL A 67 -25.11 -18.16 -21.49
N LYS A 68 -26.14 -17.40 -21.09
CA LYS A 68 -26.33 -15.97 -21.37
C LYS A 68 -26.36 -15.61 -22.86
N LEU A 69 -26.71 -16.57 -23.72
CA LEU A 69 -26.84 -16.35 -25.16
C LEU A 69 -28.18 -15.71 -25.53
N ILE A 70 -29.14 -15.71 -24.60
CA ILE A 70 -30.42 -15.02 -24.69
C ILE A 70 -30.49 -14.03 -23.51
N LYS A 71 -30.63 -12.74 -23.79
CA LYS A 71 -30.72 -11.68 -22.78
C LYS A 71 -32.17 -11.32 -22.56
N PHE A 72 -32.57 -11.26 -21.29
CA PHE A 72 -33.86 -10.74 -20.86
C PHE A 72 -33.58 -9.74 -19.76
N ASP A 73 -33.89 -8.46 -20.01
CA ASP A 73 -33.87 -7.43 -18.97
C ASP A 73 -35.10 -7.58 -18.08
N SER A 74 -35.16 -8.69 -17.34
CA SER A 74 -35.94 -8.73 -16.12
C SER A 74 -35.19 -7.90 -15.07
N ASN A 75 -35.48 -6.61 -15.06
CA ASN A 75 -35.20 -5.70 -13.96
C ASN A 75 -35.74 -6.32 -12.66
N GLN A 76 -34.90 -7.04 -11.92
CA GLN A 76 -34.66 -6.90 -10.48
C GLN A 76 -33.57 -7.92 -10.08
N ASN A 77 -32.55 -7.42 -9.40
CA ASN A 77 -31.50 -8.11 -8.65
C ASN A 77 -30.28 -8.67 -9.41
N LYS A 78 -29.21 -7.86 -9.34
CA LYS A 78 -27.81 -8.27 -9.37
C LYS A 78 -27.58 -9.55 -8.54
N GLN A 79 -27.17 -10.62 -9.22
CA GLN A 79 -26.11 -11.47 -8.70
C GLN A 79 -25.34 -12.11 -9.86
N SER A 80 -24.10 -11.68 -9.92
CA SER A 80 -23.00 -12.11 -10.77
C SER A 80 -22.75 -13.61 -10.69
N ASN A 81 -22.59 -14.25 -11.85
CA ASN A 81 -21.48 -15.17 -12.08
C ASN A 81 -21.28 -15.31 -13.59
N GLU A 82 -20.38 -14.48 -14.12
CA GLU A 82 -19.73 -14.70 -15.41
C GLU A 82 -18.34 -15.27 -15.11
N GLY A 83 -18.05 -16.45 -15.65
CA GLY A 83 -16.72 -17.03 -15.62
C GLY A 83 -15.80 -16.23 -16.53
N ASN A 84 -15.15 -15.21 -15.97
CA ASN A 84 -13.88 -14.73 -16.47
C ASN A 84 -12.79 -15.70 -16.00
N PHE A 85 -11.89 -16.10 -16.91
CA PHE A 85 -10.61 -16.69 -16.52
C PHE A 85 -9.80 -15.59 -15.83
N ASP A 86 -10.00 -15.43 -14.53
CA ASP A 86 -9.29 -14.43 -13.72
C ASP A 86 -7.82 -14.82 -13.61
N LEU A 87 -6.96 -14.05 -14.30
CA LEU A 87 -5.59 -13.88 -13.87
C LEU A 87 -5.62 -13.40 -12.42
N LYS A 88 -5.04 -14.17 -11.49
CA LYS A 88 -4.88 -13.75 -10.10
C LYS A 88 -4.00 -12.50 -10.02
N THR A 89 -4.60 -11.33 -10.13
CA THR A 89 -3.99 -10.09 -9.65
C THR A 89 -3.94 -10.13 -8.13
N PRO A 90 -2.95 -9.49 -7.47
CA PRO A 90 -2.87 -9.45 -6.02
C PRO A 90 -4.21 -8.94 -5.45
N ASN A 91 -4.75 -9.66 -4.47
CA ASN A 91 -6.00 -9.33 -3.80
C ASN A 91 -5.91 -7.91 -3.22
N LYS A 92 -6.46 -6.91 -3.94
CA LYS A 92 -6.69 -5.59 -3.38
C LYS A 92 -7.93 -5.70 -2.52
N ASN A 93 -7.78 -5.42 -1.22
CA ASN A 93 -8.90 -5.35 -0.29
C ASN A 93 -9.81 -4.16 -0.68
N ASP A 94 -10.70 -4.34 -1.66
CA ASP A 94 -11.66 -3.34 -2.14
C ASP A 94 -12.82 -3.07 -1.13
N THR A 95 -12.70 -3.55 0.11
CA THR A 95 -13.71 -3.36 1.17
C THR A 95 -13.61 -2.02 1.89
N ASN A 96 -12.53 -1.24 1.70
CA ASN A 96 -12.44 0.11 2.25
C ASN A 96 -12.41 1.14 1.12
N SER A 97 -13.60 1.62 0.76
CA SER A 97 -13.71 3.00 0.26
C SER A 97 -12.96 3.90 1.23
N LYS A 98 -12.19 4.88 0.73
CA LYS A 98 -11.42 5.78 1.58
C LYS A 98 -12.41 6.54 2.48
N ILE A 99 -12.53 6.11 3.73
CA ILE A 99 -13.48 6.64 4.69
C ILE A 99 -12.70 7.59 5.62
N LYS A 100 -13.30 8.74 5.92
CA LYS A 100 -12.80 9.62 6.98
C LYS A 100 -13.02 8.94 8.32
N ILE A 101 -12.07 9.08 9.25
CA ILE A 101 -12.25 8.48 10.57
C ILE A 101 -13.51 9.08 11.22
N SER A 102 -14.39 8.20 11.70
CA SER A 102 -15.54 8.59 12.50
C SER A 102 -15.13 8.65 13.98
N GLN A 103 -15.76 9.54 14.76
CA GLN A 103 -15.60 9.53 16.22
C GLN A 103 -16.07 8.21 16.86
N THR A 104 -16.98 7.49 16.19
CA THR A 104 -17.46 6.17 16.59
C THR A 104 -16.56 5.02 16.16
N TRP A 105 -15.49 5.29 15.41
CA TRP A 105 -14.60 4.24 14.90
C TRP A 105 -13.94 3.46 16.04
N ILE A 106 -13.82 2.14 15.89
CA ILE A 106 -13.16 1.25 16.85
C ILE A 106 -12.20 0.36 16.06
N PRO A 107 -10.98 0.08 16.56
CA PRO A 107 -10.06 -0.84 15.89
C PRO A 107 -10.68 -2.24 15.76
N SER A 108 -10.34 -2.94 14.68
CA SER A 108 -10.72 -4.35 14.48
C SER A 108 -10.24 -5.21 15.66
N LYS A 109 -10.95 -6.29 15.94
CA LYS A 109 -10.55 -7.29 16.94
C LYS A 109 -9.15 -7.83 16.67
N GLU A 110 -8.84 -8.09 15.40
CA GLU A 110 -7.51 -8.53 14.94
C GLU A 110 -6.42 -7.53 15.33
N THR A 111 -6.69 -6.23 15.22
CA THR A 111 -5.75 -5.18 15.62
C THR A 111 -5.43 -5.25 17.10
N ILE A 112 -6.44 -5.53 17.94
CA ILE A 112 -6.28 -5.66 19.40
C ILE A 112 -5.48 -6.92 19.74
N GLU A 113 -5.78 -8.05 19.09
CA GLU A 113 -5.05 -9.31 19.25
C GLU A 113 -3.56 -9.13 18.89
N VAL A 114 -3.24 -8.42 17.81
CA VAL A 114 -1.85 -8.13 17.43
C VAL A 114 -1.14 -7.23 18.45
N LEU A 115 -1.85 -6.28 19.07
CA LEU A 115 -1.27 -5.45 20.15
C LEU A 115 -0.98 -6.27 21.40
N GLU A 116 -1.87 -7.20 21.76
CA GLU A 116 -1.70 -8.10 22.90
C GLU A 116 -0.53 -9.07 22.69
N LEU A 117 -0.39 -9.65 21.49
CA LEU A 117 0.78 -10.44 21.10
C LEU A 117 2.09 -9.65 21.21
N GLY A 118 2.04 -8.33 20.98
CA GLY A 118 3.16 -7.42 21.17
C GLY A 118 3.47 -7.04 22.62
N GLY A 119 2.73 -7.60 23.60
CA GLY A 119 2.89 -7.29 25.02
C GLY A 119 2.37 -5.91 25.43
N ILE A 120 1.52 -5.28 24.60
CA ILE A 120 0.97 -3.94 24.88
C ILE A 120 -0.35 -4.10 25.64
N SER A 121 -0.50 -3.39 26.76
CA SER A 121 -1.74 -3.43 27.54
C SER A 121 -2.92 -2.88 26.75
N ILE A 122 -4.04 -3.64 26.73
CA ILE A 122 -5.31 -3.21 26.13
C ILE A 122 -5.81 -1.90 26.77
N ASN A 123 -5.54 -1.70 28.06
CA ASN A 123 -5.94 -0.48 28.78
C ASN A 123 -5.19 0.75 28.25
N PHE A 124 -3.91 0.59 27.92
CA PHE A 124 -3.10 1.64 27.29
C PHE A 124 -3.61 1.97 25.87
N ALA A 125 -3.93 0.94 25.08
CA ALA A 125 -4.50 1.16 23.75
C ALA A 125 -5.86 1.92 23.81
N LYS A 126 -6.70 1.60 24.80
CA LYS A 126 -8.00 2.27 25.01
C LYS A 126 -7.85 3.74 25.42
N SER A 127 -6.87 4.10 26.26
CA SER A 127 -6.65 5.50 26.64
C SER A 127 -6.20 6.33 25.44
N LYS A 128 -5.24 5.80 24.66
CA LYS A 128 -4.67 6.44 23.47
C LYS A 128 -5.60 6.47 22.26
N LEU A 129 -6.63 5.61 22.22
CA LEU A 129 -7.65 5.63 21.17
C LEU A 129 -8.38 6.97 21.08
N LYS A 130 -8.63 7.65 22.21
CA LYS A 130 -9.29 8.97 22.21
C LYS A 130 -8.41 10.04 21.57
N GLU A 131 -7.13 10.07 21.91
CA GLU A 131 -6.13 10.99 21.33
C GLU A 131 -6.02 10.76 19.81
N PHE A 132 -5.94 9.50 19.38
CA PHE A 132 -5.88 9.14 17.96
C PHE A 132 -7.09 9.64 17.17
N LYS A 133 -8.30 9.45 17.71
CA LYS A 133 -9.54 9.90 17.06
C LYS A 133 -9.58 11.40 16.86
N ILE A 134 -9.22 12.18 17.89
CA ILE A 134 -9.21 13.64 17.82
C ILE A 134 -8.25 14.09 16.72
N TYR A 135 -7.00 13.61 16.77
CA TYR A 135 -5.96 13.98 15.81
C TYR A 135 -6.38 13.74 14.35
N TRP A 136 -6.97 12.59 14.06
CA TRP A 136 -7.34 12.24 12.70
C TRP A 136 -8.67 12.85 12.25
N THR A 137 -9.59 13.12 13.17
CA THR A 137 -10.82 13.89 12.90
C THR A 137 -10.47 15.32 12.49
N GLU A 138 -9.55 15.97 13.21
CA GLU A 138 -9.05 17.32 12.87
C GLU A 138 -8.32 17.35 11.52
N ARG A 139 -7.55 16.31 11.20
CA ARG A 139 -6.85 16.18 9.91
C ARG A 139 -7.80 15.96 8.71
N ASN A 140 -9.02 15.48 8.94
CA ASN A 140 -10.08 15.28 7.95
C ASN A 140 -9.64 14.48 6.69
N GLN A 141 -8.69 13.56 6.85
CA GLN A 141 -8.17 12.73 5.75
C GLN A 141 -9.01 11.46 5.57
N ALA A 142 -9.25 11.07 4.32
CA ALA A 142 -9.90 9.81 3.98
C ALA A 142 -8.83 8.73 3.73
N ARG A 143 -8.88 7.64 4.50
CA ARG A 143 -7.92 6.53 4.42
C ARG A 143 -8.68 5.20 4.54
N ASP A 144 -8.05 4.13 4.07
CA ASP A 144 -8.50 2.74 4.15
C ASP A 144 -7.72 1.94 5.20
N ASN A 145 -6.62 2.47 5.72
CA ASN A 145 -5.67 1.76 6.58
C ASN A 145 -5.69 2.20 8.05
N TRP A 146 -6.85 2.62 8.57
CA TRP A 146 -6.99 3.10 9.96
C TRP A 146 -6.48 2.11 11.02
N ASN A 147 -6.69 0.81 10.83
CA ASN A 147 -6.20 -0.24 11.72
C ASN A 147 -4.67 -0.27 11.80
N ILE A 148 -3.99 -0.18 10.65
CA ILE A 148 -2.52 -0.19 10.57
C ILE A 148 -1.97 1.11 11.17
N LEU A 149 -2.55 2.26 10.82
CA LEU A 149 -2.16 3.54 11.38
C LEU A 149 -2.29 3.59 12.90
N PHE A 150 -3.38 3.01 13.44
CA PHE A 150 -3.57 2.92 14.89
C PHE A 150 -2.53 2.01 15.54
N LEU A 151 -2.23 0.87 14.92
CA LEU A 151 -1.23 -0.07 15.42
C LEU A 151 0.18 0.55 15.46
N ASP A 152 0.59 1.25 14.40
CA ASP A 152 1.87 1.96 14.36
C ASP A 152 1.92 3.11 15.38
N TYR A 153 0.81 3.83 15.53
CA TYR A 153 0.68 4.87 16.54
C TYR A 153 0.87 4.34 17.95
N ILE A 154 0.16 3.26 18.32
CA ILE A 154 0.27 2.65 19.65
C ILE A 154 1.67 2.08 19.89
N ARG A 155 2.28 1.42 18.90
CA ARG A 155 3.66 0.92 19.02
C ARG A 155 4.65 2.05 19.33
N ARG A 156 4.51 3.19 18.64
CA ARG A 156 5.36 4.36 18.88
C ARG A 156 5.12 4.95 20.27
N GLU A 157 3.86 5.15 20.66
CA GLU A 157 3.51 5.69 21.97
C GLU A 157 3.97 4.75 23.10
N TRP A 158 3.88 3.44 22.89
CA TRP A 158 4.37 2.43 23.84
C TRP A 158 5.89 2.47 23.97
N ALA A 159 6.61 2.58 22.85
CA ALA A 159 8.06 2.75 22.88
C ALA A 159 8.47 4.04 23.60
N THR A 160 7.70 5.12 23.45
CA THR A 160 7.95 6.36 24.21
C THR A 160 7.63 6.21 25.69
N GLU A 161 6.56 5.53 26.08
CA GLU A 161 6.22 5.31 27.51
C GLU A 161 7.28 4.45 28.22
N ASN A 162 7.83 3.45 27.51
CA ASN A 162 8.90 2.60 28.01
C ASN A 162 10.28 3.29 28.02
N SER A 163 10.42 4.43 27.34
CA SER A 163 11.65 5.21 27.41
C SER A 163 11.78 5.88 28.78
N SER A 164 13.00 5.96 29.31
CA SER A 164 13.26 6.51 30.65
C SER A 164 12.73 7.94 30.84
N ASN A 165 12.61 8.71 29.75
CA ASN A 165 12.13 10.08 29.74
C ASN A 165 10.67 10.23 29.29
N LYS A 166 9.93 9.13 29.06
CA LYS A 166 8.53 9.15 28.60
C LYS A 166 8.29 10.03 27.36
N GLY A 167 9.30 10.14 26.49
CA GLY A 167 9.27 11.01 25.32
C GLY A 167 9.37 12.53 25.60
N MET A 168 9.51 12.96 26.86
CA MET A 168 9.74 14.36 27.22
C MET A 168 11.19 14.77 26.93
N PRO A 169 11.41 15.97 26.36
CA PRO A 169 12.75 16.52 26.28
C PRO A 169 13.34 16.69 27.67
N TYR A 170 14.60 16.27 27.87
CA TYR A 170 15.30 16.48 29.12
C TYR A 170 16.69 17.05 28.87
N CYS A 171 17.18 17.84 29.82
CA CYS A 171 18.54 18.38 29.78
C CYS A 171 19.54 17.27 30.14
N MET A 172 20.75 17.38 29.60
CA MET A 172 21.83 16.45 29.94
C MET A 172 22.19 16.56 31.44
N HIS A 173 22.56 15.44 32.05
CA HIS A 173 23.03 15.39 33.43
C HIS A 173 24.32 14.57 33.55
N LYS A 174 25.11 14.79 34.60
CA LYS A 174 26.46 14.21 34.78
C LYS A 174 26.51 12.68 34.78
N ASN A 175 25.42 12.04 35.20
CA ASN A 175 25.32 10.58 35.33
C ASN A 175 24.68 9.92 34.10
N TRP A 176 24.50 10.67 33.01
CA TRP A 176 23.92 10.12 31.79
C TRP A 176 24.87 9.11 31.14
N VAL A 177 24.31 7.95 30.76
CA VAL A 177 25.04 6.88 30.09
C VAL A 177 24.26 6.44 28.84
N PRO A 178 24.93 6.21 27.69
CA PRO A 178 24.28 5.69 26.50
C PRO A 178 23.74 4.27 26.72
N ASN A 179 22.62 3.94 26.09
CA ASN A 179 22.10 2.56 26.10
C ASN A 179 23.07 1.59 25.40
N GLU A 180 23.03 0.30 25.74
CA GLU A 180 23.90 -0.71 25.09
C GLU A 180 23.69 -0.78 23.56
N ASP A 181 22.45 -0.58 23.11
CA ASP A 181 22.10 -0.51 21.69
C ASP A 181 22.88 0.57 20.91
N VAL A 182 23.27 1.65 21.59
CA VAL A 182 24.09 2.72 20.99
C VAL A 182 25.45 2.18 20.59
N PHE A 183 26.07 1.37 21.44
CA PHE A 183 27.36 0.76 21.15
C PHE A 183 27.24 -0.30 20.06
N ALA A 184 26.15 -1.06 20.02
CA ALA A 184 25.88 -1.99 18.91
C ALA A 184 25.80 -1.27 17.55
N VAL A 185 25.11 -0.13 17.49
CA VAL A 185 25.02 0.70 16.27
C VAL A 185 26.37 1.30 15.87
N LEU A 186 27.19 1.71 16.85
CA LEU A 186 28.54 2.22 16.60
C LEU A 186 29.47 1.11 16.08
N ASN A 187 29.33 -0.11 16.60
CA ASN A 187 30.11 -1.26 16.15
C ASN A 187 29.86 -1.60 14.67
N LEU A 188 28.61 -1.45 14.19
CA LEU A 188 28.29 -1.57 12.75
C LEU A 188 29.07 -0.57 11.88
N SER A 189 29.48 0.57 12.46
CA SER A 189 30.28 1.60 11.80
C SER A 189 31.79 1.44 12.07
N GLN A 190 32.23 0.27 12.55
CA GLN A 190 33.62 -0.04 12.93
C GLN A 190 34.18 0.82 14.09
N ILE A 191 33.29 1.38 14.92
CA ILE A 191 33.69 2.19 16.07
C ILE A 191 33.58 1.32 17.32
N THR A 192 34.70 1.12 18.02
CA THR A 192 34.74 0.32 19.26
C THR A 192 34.08 1.05 20.42
N LYS A 193 33.57 0.29 21.40
CA LYS A 193 32.98 0.82 22.63
C LYS A 193 33.96 1.73 23.38
N GLU A 194 35.23 1.34 23.41
CA GLU A 194 36.30 2.10 24.07
C GLU A 194 36.50 3.49 23.46
N SER A 195 36.52 3.59 22.13
CA SER A 195 36.67 4.88 21.44
C SER A 195 35.46 5.79 21.70
N ALA A 196 34.25 5.21 21.69
CA ALA A 196 33.04 5.95 22.01
C ALA A 196 33.06 6.51 23.44
N LEU A 197 33.52 5.72 24.42
CA LEU A 197 33.61 6.14 25.82
C LEU A 197 34.58 7.31 26.02
N ASN A 198 35.64 7.42 25.21
CA ASN A 198 36.56 8.55 25.28
C ASN A 198 35.87 9.90 25.00
N TYR A 199 34.89 9.92 24.09
CA TYR A 199 34.12 11.12 23.75
C TYR A 199 32.96 11.40 24.71
N LEU A 200 32.58 10.44 25.56
CA LEU A 200 31.42 10.56 26.44
C LEU A 200 31.55 11.73 27.42
N LYS A 201 32.72 11.91 28.04
CA LYS A 201 32.96 12.97 29.02
C LYS A 201 32.88 14.37 28.40
N GLU A 202 33.51 14.56 27.24
CA GLU A 202 33.45 15.82 26.48
C GLU A 202 32.00 16.14 26.09
N PHE A 203 31.27 15.13 25.61
CA PHE A 203 29.89 15.26 25.20
C PHE A 203 28.96 15.68 26.34
N ILE A 204 29.10 15.05 27.52
CA ILE A 204 28.29 15.39 28.69
C ILE A 204 28.53 16.84 29.12
N ILE A 205 29.78 17.27 29.23
CA ILE A 205 30.13 18.64 29.64
C ILE A 205 29.53 19.65 28.67
N TYR A 206 29.74 19.46 27.37
CA TYR A 206 29.24 20.36 26.34
C TYR A 206 27.71 20.53 26.40
N TRP A 207 26.97 19.43 26.57
CA TRP A 207 25.51 19.48 26.59
C TRP A 207 24.91 19.87 27.93
N GLU A 208 25.63 19.66 29.03
CA GLU A 208 25.27 20.18 30.34
C GLU A 208 25.38 21.72 30.36
N GLU A 209 26.46 22.28 29.79
CA GLU A 209 26.66 23.73 29.71
C GLU A 209 25.68 24.42 28.74
N ASN A 210 25.34 23.77 27.63
CA ASN A 210 24.38 24.32 26.67
C ASN A 210 22.95 24.39 27.21
N GLY A 211 22.59 23.57 28.21
CA GLY A 211 21.26 23.55 28.82
C GLY A 211 20.11 23.17 27.86
N THR A 212 20.40 22.65 26.67
CA THR A 212 19.35 22.29 25.69
C THR A 212 18.62 21.03 26.13
N ALA A 213 17.28 21.04 26.07
CA ALA A 213 16.47 19.85 26.32
C ALA A 213 16.19 19.11 25.00
N LEU A 214 16.63 17.85 24.88
CA LEU A 214 16.41 17.01 23.70
C LEU A 214 15.63 15.75 24.05
N LYS A 215 14.91 15.20 23.05
CA LYS A 215 14.11 13.97 23.19
C LYS A 215 14.95 12.67 23.14
N SER A 216 16.09 12.69 22.45
CA SER A 216 16.96 11.51 22.28
C SER A 216 18.44 11.90 22.31
N TRP A 217 19.07 11.73 23.46
CA TRP A 217 20.52 11.91 23.62
C TRP A 217 21.32 10.77 22.99
N ASN A 218 20.78 9.55 22.98
CA ASN A 218 21.39 8.37 22.36
C ASN A 218 21.70 8.61 20.86
N SER A 219 20.72 9.12 20.10
CA SER A 219 20.91 9.41 18.67
C SER A 219 21.93 10.54 18.45
N LYS A 220 21.91 11.56 19.32
CA LYS A 220 22.84 12.70 19.24
C LYS A 220 24.28 12.29 19.54
N PHE A 221 24.45 11.35 20.48
CA PHE A 221 25.75 10.79 20.81
C PHE A 221 26.32 9.96 19.66
N ILE A 222 25.52 9.11 19.01
CA ILE A 222 25.94 8.35 17.82
C ILE A 222 26.44 9.29 16.71
N GLU A 223 25.70 10.36 16.43
CA GLU A 223 26.07 11.37 15.43
C GLU A 223 27.38 12.07 15.80
N HIS A 224 27.55 12.43 17.08
CA HIS A 224 28.75 13.09 17.59
C HIS A 224 29.98 12.20 17.45
N VAL A 225 29.90 10.94 17.90
CA VAL A 225 31.00 9.97 17.82
C VAL A 225 31.37 9.71 16.37
N LYS A 226 30.40 9.44 15.49
CA LYS A 226 30.66 9.25 14.05
C LYS A 226 31.36 10.45 13.43
N ARG A 227 30.93 11.68 13.77
CA ARG A 227 31.57 12.90 13.27
C ARG A 227 33.01 13.04 13.79
N LYS A 228 33.24 12.78 15.07
CA LYS A 228 34.58 12.85 15.69
C LYS A 228 35.53 11.83 15.05
N GLU A 229 35.09 10.60 14.83
CA GLU A 229 35.88 9.55 14.17
C GLU A 229 36.23 9.89 12.73
N LEU A 230 35.28 10.44 11.96
CA LEU A 230 35.55 10.96 10.62
C LEU A 230 36.58 12.10 10.63
N THR A 231 36.56 12.97 11.63
CA THR A 231 37.58 14.03 11.74
C THR A 231 38.95 13.51 12.18
N SER A 232 39.00 12.48 13.02
CA SER A 232 40.24 11.84 13.47
C SER A 232 40.93 11.08 12.33
N THR A 233 40.17 10.34 11.51
CA THR A 233 40.72 9.63 10.34
C THR A 233 41.25 10.60 9.28
N ASN A 234 40.55 11.70 9.02
CA ASN A 234 41.02 12.75 8.10
C ASN A 234 42.28 13.48 8.60
N LYS A 235 42.50 13.60 9.92
CA LYS A 235 43.73 14.19 10.47
C LYS A 235 44.97 13.31 10.25
N ASN A 236 44.79 11.98 10.19
CA ASN A 236 45.88 11.02 10.00
C ASN A 236 46.13 10.65 8.53
N GLY A 237 45.34 11.18 7.59
CA GLY A 237 45.48 10.89 6.18
C GLY A 237 44.74 11.88 5.29
N LYS A 238 45.50 12.86 4.77
CA LYS A 238 45.17 13.82 3.70
C LYS A 238 44.35 15.04 4.10
N GLU A 239 44.96 16.19 3.80
CA GLU A 239 44.43 17.53 3.90
C GLU A 239 43.01 17.69 3.33
N ASN A 240 42.18 18.41 4.08
CA ASN A 240 41.08 19.27 3.63
C ASN A 240 40.36 18.85 2.33
N ILE A 241 39.53 17.81 2.36
CA ILE A 241 38.41 17.71 1.43
C ILE A 241 37.15 18.20 2.15
N ARG A 242 36.84 19.49 1.95
CA ARG A 242 35.51 20.02 2.24
C ARG A 242 34.54 19.36 1.25
N ASN A 243 33.77 18.38 1.71
CA ASN A 243 32.76 17.66 0.92
C ASN A 243 31.52 18.54 0.66
N ASN A 244 31.69 19.65 -0.06
CA ASN A 244 30.57 20.49 -0.54
C ASN A 244 30.59 20.70 -2.06
N GLU A 245 31.39 19.94 -2.82
CA GLU A 245 31.38 20.00 -4.28
C GLU A 245 30.87 18.67 -4.89
N PRO A 246 29.83 18.70 -5.75
CA PRO A 246 29.37 17.52 -6.46
C PRO A 246 30.37 17.18 -7.56
N GLY A 247 31.19 16.15 -7.33
CA GLY A 247 32.08 15.57 -8.35
C GLY A 247 33.54 15.44 -7.90
N LYS A 248 34.20 14.35 -8.33
CA LYS A 248 35.65 14.17 -8.16
C LYS A 248 36.37 14.98 -9.24
N PHE A 249 36.95 16.10 -8.87
CA PHE A 249 37.80 16.89 -9.78
C PHE A 249 39.26 16.50 -9.62
N SER A 250 39.95 16.26 -10.73
CA SER A 250 41.37 15.88 -10.76
C SER A 250 42.33 17.02 -10.37
N LYS A 251 41.86 18.27 -10.28
CA LYS A 251 42.68 19.48 -10.05
C LYS A 251 42.06 20.38 -8.98
N GLY A 252 42.92 21.13 -8.28
CA GLY A 252 42.51 21.99 -7.16
C GLY A 252 41.62 23.17 -7.58
N PHE A 253 40.79 23.69 -6.65
CA PHE A 253 39.88 24.83 -6.88
C PHE A 253 40.59 26.09 -7.40
N THR A 254 41.82 26.35 -6.93
CA THR A 254 42.63 27.51 -7.31
C THR A 254 43.25 27.40 -8.71
N GLU A 255 43.43 26.18 -9.22
CA GLU A 255 43.92 25.91 -10.58
C GLU A 255 42.80 26.07 -11.61
N ARG A 256 41.58 25.63 -11.27
CA ARG A 256 40.39 25.79 -12.12
C ARG A 256 40.07 27.26 -12.43
N LYS A 257 40.23 28.17 -11.47
CA LYS A 257 39.92 29.61 -11.65
C LYS A 257 40.87 30.35 -12.58
N ARG A 258 42.02 29.77 -12.92
CA ARG A 258 42.98 30.39 -13.86
C ARG A 258 42.75 29.99 -15.31
N ASP A 259 41.92 28.99 -15.55
CA ASP A 259 41.66 28.49 -16.90
C ASP A 259 40.57 29.32 -17.58
N GLN A 260 40.97 30.47 -18.14
CA GLN A 260 40.14 31.35 -18.96
C GLN A 260 40.05 30.85 -20.42
N SER A 261 40.39 29.59 -20.69
CA SER A 261 40.33 29.00 -22.04
C SER A 261 38.89 28.91 -22.58
N TRP A 262 37.88 28.87 -21.72
CA TRP A 262 36.46 29.02 -22.07
C TRP A 262 36.11 30.37 -22.75
N ALA A 263 36.81 31.45 -22.40
CA ALA A 263 36.40 32.81 -22.76
C ALA A 263 36.94 33.30 -24.11
N LYS A 264 37.72 32.49 -24.83
CA LYS A 264 38.43 32.92 -26.05
C LYS A 264 37.82 32.43 -27.37
N GLU A 265 36.67 31.75 -27.35
CA GLU A 265 36.07 31.17 -28.57
C GLU A 265 34.87 31.93 -29.15
N PHE A 266 34.59 33.16 -28.71
CA PHE A 266 33.59 34.00 -29.39
C PHE A 266 34.29 34.99 -30.33
N LYS A 267 34.41 34.63 -31.61
CA LYS A 267 34.57 35.59 -32.71
C LYS A 267 33.18 35.97 -33.22
N PHE A 268 32.84 37.25 -33.14
CA PHE A 268 31.69 37.85 -33.82
C PHE A 268 31.93 37.91 -35.33
#